data_AF-A0A7C6YYS5-F1
#
_entry.id   AF-A0A7C6YYS5-F1
#
_cell.length_a   1.000
_cell.length_b   1.000
_cell.length_c   1.000
_cell.angle_alpha   90.00
_cell.angle_beta   90.00
_cell.angle_gamma   90.00
#
_symmetry.space_group_name_H-M   'P 1'
#
loop_
_entity.id
_entity.type
_entity.pdbx_description
1 polymer ?
#
loop_
_entity_poly.entity_id
_entity_poly.type
_entity_poly.pdbx_seq_one_letter_code
_entity_poly.pdbx_strand_id
1 'polypeptide(L)'
;MKRSRGEKVFNIFNVIIMAVFLIVICVPIIIVLRKSFDAGNQGDLNLSLFPAEFSLLYYKIVMSDKGIYRPFLNSAYITIVGTSLSVFLNAMGAYSLSKKNLPGNKYFMYMIIFSMMFSGGLVPSYLLIKNLGMINTYWSLILPGAV
;
A
#
# COMPACT_ATOMS: atom_id res chain seq x y z
N MET A 1 -17.00 28.70 24.97
CA MET A 1 -18.06 28.85 23.94
C MET A 1 -19.05 27.70 24.08
N LYS A 2 -20.34 27.96 24.37
CA LYS A 2 -21.37 26.91 24.51
C LYS A 2 -21.82 26.47 23.11
N ARG A 3 -21.60 25.20 22.75
CA ARG A 3 -22.00 24.63 21.46
C ARG A 3 -23.51 24.79 21.21
N SER A 4 -23.87 25.20 19.99
CA SER A 4 -25.26 25.37 19.57
C SER A 4 -26.02 24.03 19.61
N ARG A 5 -27.33 24.04 19.85
CA ARG A 5 -28.15 22.81 19.85
C ARG A 5 -28.04 22.04 18.52
N GLY A 6 -28.00 22.77 17.40
CA GLY A 6 -27.80 22.16 16.07
C GLY A 6 -26.42 21.50 15.91
N GLU A 7 -25.38 22.10 16.48
CA GLU A 7 -24.02 21.56 16.47
C GLU A 7 -23.90 20.27 17.29
N LYS A 8 -24.62 20.17 18.42
CA LYS A 8 -24.66 18.94 19.24
C LYS A 8 -25.34 17.79 18.49
N VAL A 9 -26.48 18.04 17.84
CA VAL A 9 -27.21 17.03 17.08
C VAL A 9 -26.40 16.57 15.87
N PHE A 10 -25.81 17.50 15.12
CA PHE A 10 -24.93 17.19 14.00
C PHE A 10 -23.73 16.35 14.43
N ASN A 11 -23.09 16.70 15.56
CA ASN A 11 -21.94 15.95 16.06
C ASN A 11 -22.32 14.52 16.47
N ILE A 12 -23.48 14.32 17.10
CA ILE A 12 -23.96 12.97 17.46
C ILE A 12 -24.17 12.13 16.19
N PHE A 13 -24.84 12.68 15.19
CA PHE A 13 -25.07 11.99 13.92
C PHE A 13 -23.76 11.66 13.19
N ASN A 14 -22.82 12.61 13.16
CA ASN A 14 -21.49 12.40 12.58
C ASN A 14 -20.72 11.28 13.30
N VAL A 15 -20.74 11.27 14.64
CA VAL A 15 -20.10 10.21 15.43
C VAL A 15 -20.74 8.85 15.15
N ILE A 16 -22.06 8.76 15.04
CA ILE A 16 -22.76 7.51 14.70
C ILE A 16 -22.32 7.02 13.32
N ILE A 17 -22.30 7.90 12.31
CA ILE A 17 -21.85 7.54 10.96
C ILE A 17 -20.41 7.02 10.99
N MET A 18 -19.50 7.77 11.63
CA MET A 18 -18.10 7.36 11.73
C MET A 18 -17.94 6.03 12.47
N ALA A 19 -18.73 5.79 13.51
CA ALA A 19 -18.74 4.52 14.24
C ALA A 19 -19.22 3.36 13.35
N VAL A 20 -20.25 3.56 12.53
CA VAL A 20 -20.73 2.54 11.58
C VAL A 20 -19.65 2.23 10.54
N PHE A 21 -19.00 3.24 9.95
CA PHE A 21 -17.89 3.03 9.02
C PHE A 21 -16.74 2.24 9.65
N LEU A 22 -16.39 2.58 10.89
CA LEU A 22 -15.36 1.86 11.64
C LEU A 22 -15.74 0.39 11.84
N ILE A 23 -16.98 0.09 12.21
CA ILE A 23 -17.45 -1.30 12.37
C ILE A 23 -17.37 -2.05 11.04
N VAL A 24 -17.86 -1.46 9.94
CA VAL A 24 -17.84 -2.09 8.61
C VAL A 24 -16.42 -2.45 8.15
N ILE A 25 -15.44 -1.58 8.44
CA ILE A 25 -14.03 -1.82 8.09
C ILE A 25 -13.37 -2.82 9.05
N CYS A 26 -13.63 -2.73 10.36
CA CYS A 26 -12.97 -3.56 11.36
C CYS A 26 -13.47 -5.01 11.37
N VAL A 27 -14.75 -5.26 11.12
CA VAL A 27 -15.32 -6.61 11.12
C VAL A 27 -14.55 -7.61 10.22
N PRO A 28 -14.28 -7.34 8.92
CA PRO A 28 -13.54 -8.26 8.08
C PRO A 28 -12.10 -8.48 8.57
N ILE A 29 -11.46 -7.45 9.14
CA ILE A 29 -10.10 -7.56 9.70
C ILE A 29 -10.10 -8.53 10.90
N ILE A 30 -11.06 -8.39 11.80
CA ILE A 30 -11.20 -9.26 12.98
C ILE A 30 -11.48 -10.71 12.56
N ILE A 31 -12.31 -10.92 11.54
CA ILE A 31 -12.61 -12.27 11.03
C ILE A 31 -11.35 -12.93 10.44
N VAL A 32 -10.53 -12.20 9.68
CA VAL A 32 -9.27 -12.71 9.14
C VAL A 32 -8.28 -13.05 10.25
N LEU A 33 -8.17 -12.18 11.27
CA LEU A 33 -7.33 -12.43 12.45
C LEU A 33 -7.81 -13.65 13.24
N ARG A 34 -9.12 -13.84 13.42
CA ARG A 34 -9.64 -15.05 14.05
C ARG A 34 -9.24 -16.28 13.24
N LYS A 35 -9.50 -16.29 11.92
CA LYS A 35 -9.19 -17.43 11.05
C LYS A 35 -7.70 -17.78 11.08
N SER A 36 -6.79 -16.81 11.26
CA SER A 36 -5.36 -17.12 11.38
C SER A 36 -4.97 -17.84 12.67
N PHE A 37 -5.79 -17.78 13.72
CA PHE A 37 -5.59 -18.47 15.01
C PHE A 37 -6.49 -19.69 15.24
N ASP A 38 -7.48 -19.96 14.38
CA ASP A 38 -8.46 -21.03 14.59
C ASP A 38 -8.08 -22.28 13.77
N ALA A 39 -7.55 -23.32 14.44
CA ALA A 39 -7.23 -24.58 13.78
C ALA A 39 -8.47 -25.48 13.54
N GLY A 40 -9.59 -25.17 14.20
CA GLY A 40 -10.84 -25.88 13.98
C GLY A 40 -11.39 -25.53 12.60
N ASN A 41 -11.74 -26.54 11.81
CA ASN A 41 -12.37 -26.38 10.49
C ASN A 41 -13.84 -25.92 10.65
N GLN A 42 -14.03 -24.72 11.21
CA GLN A 42 -15.32 -24.07 11.28
C GLN A 42 -15.56 -23.41 9.93
N GLY A 43 -16.50 -23.95 9.15
CA GLY A 43 -16.77 -23.52 7.79
C GLY A 43 -16.87 -22.00 7.61
N ASP A 44 -16.66 -21.54 6.37
CA ASP A 44 -16.37 -20.15 6.03
C ASP A 44 -17.38 -19.08 6.50
N LEU A 45 -18.61 -19.47 6.82
CA LEU A 45 -19.71 -18.61 7.24
C LEU A 45 -19.83 -18.39 8.76
N ASN A 46 -18.96 -18.98 9.58
CA ASN A 46 -19.07 -18.76 11.03
C ASN A 46 -18.62 -17.33 11.41
N LEU A 47 -19.59 -16.49 11.75
CA LEU A 47 -19.42 -15.09 12.21
C LEU A 47 -19.01 -14.96 13.68
N SER A 48 -18.71 -16.06 14.39
CA SER A 48 -18.17 -16.01 15.75
C SER A 48 -16.91 -15.14 15.80
N LEU A 49 -16.81 -14.28 16.81
CA LEU A 49 -15.64 -13.41 17.03
C LEU A 49 -14.49 -14.13 17.74
N PHE A 50 -14.75 -15.29 18.34
CA PHE A 50 -13.76 -16.08 19.08
C PHE A 50 -13.41 -17.38 18.33
N PRO A 51 -12.11 -17.78 18.33
CA PRO A 51 -11.69 -19.06 17.77
C PRO A 51 -12.28 -20.21 18.61
N ALA A 52 -12.67 -21.33 17.98
CA ALA A 52 -13.05 -22.51 18.77
C ALA A 52 -11.82 -23.22 19.32
N GLU A 53 -10.76 -23.32 18.51
CA GLU A 53 -9.50 -23.94 18.91
C GLU A 53 -8.34 -23.00 18.62
N PHE A 54 -7.84 -22.34 19.66
CA PHE A 54 -6.70 -21.44 19.53
C PHE A 54 -5.43 -22.24 19.19
N SER A 55 -4.81 -21.92 18.06
CA SER A 55 -3.61 -22.58 17.56
C SER A 55 -2.74 -21.64 16.74
N LEU A 56 -1.43 -21.84 16.85
CA LEU A 56 -0.39 -21.13 16.07
C LEU A 56 0.12 -21.96 14.88
N LEU A 57 -0.61 -23.03 14.53
CA LEU A 57 -0.20 -23.99 13.51
C LEU A 57 0.03 -23.34 12.13
N TYR A 58 -0.88 -22.49 11.67
CA TYR A 58 -0.75 -21.82 10.37
C TYR A 58 0.45 -20.88 10.31
N TYR A 59 0.77 -20.19 11.40
CA TYR A 59 1.97 -19.35 11.46
C TYR A 59 3.26 -20.19 11.35
N LYS A 60 3.31 -21.36 11.98
CA LYS A 60 4.43 -22.30 11.82
C LYS A 60 4.55 -22.82 10.38
N ILE A 61 3.42 -23.12 9.73
CA ILE A 61 3.39 -23.54 8.34
C ILE A 61 3.96 -22.44 7.43
N VAL A 62 3.47 -21.21 7.57
CA VAL A 62 3.92 -20.05 6.79
C VAL A 62 5.41 -19.77 6.96
N MET A 63 5.94 -19.88 8.18
CA MET A 63 7.37 -19.69 8.43
C MET A 63 8.24 -20.84 7.92
N SER A 64 7.69 -22.05 7.81
CA SER A 64 8.41 -23.22 7.31
C SER A 64 8.44 -23.28 5.78
N ASP A 65 7.42 -22.70 5.13
CA ASP A 65 7.30 -22.72 3.68
C ASP A 65 8.12 -21.61 3.00
N LYS A 66 9.19 -22.03 2.32
CA LYS A 66 10.05 -21.15 1.51
C LYS A 66 9.31 -20.43 0.38
N GLY A 67 8.21 -20.98 -0.09
CA GLY A 67 7.34 -20.38 -1.11
C GLY A 67 6.55 -19.18 -0.58
N ILE A 68 6.39 -19.03 0.73
CA ILE A 68 5.59 -17.96 1.34
C ILE A 68 6.49 -16.89 1.98
N TYR A 69 7.43 -17.27 2.85
CA TYR A 69 8.21 -16.26 3.57
C TYR A 69 9.23 -15.54 2.66
N ARG A 70 9.78 -16.19 1.62
CA ARG A 70 10.75 -15.54 0.71
C ARG A 70 10.10 -14.43 -0.11
N PRO A 71 8.95 -14.62 -0.78
CA PRO A 71 8.25 -13.52 -1.45
C PRO A 71 7.86 -12.39 -0.50
N PHE A 72 7.49 -12.72 0.75
CA PHE A 72 7.22 -11.70 1.77
C PHE A 72 8.46 -10.85 2.06
N LEU A 73 9.63 -11.47 2.29
CA LEU A 73 10.89 -10.76 2.48
C LEU A 73 11.29 -9.95 1.24
N ASN A 74 11.10 -10.49 0.04
CA ASN A 74 11.35 -9.76 -1.21
C ASN A 74 10.45 -8.52 -1.31
N SER A 75 9.16 -8.63 -1.00
CA SER A 75 8.22 -7.50 -1.01
C SER A 75 8.60 -6.44 0.02
N ALA A 76 8.99 -6.86 1.23
CA ALA A 76 9.47 -5.95 2.26
C ALA A 76 10.74 -5.21 1.81
N TYR A 77 11.72 -5.94 1.24
CA TYR A 77 12.96 -5.36 0.71
C TYR A 77 12.69 -4.35 -0.42
N ILE A 78 11.87 -4.74 -1.41
CA ILE A 78 11.50 -3.87 -2.54
C ILE A 78 10.78 -2.63 -2.04
N THR A 79 9.85 -2.76 -1.09
CA THR A 79 9.13 -1.61 -0.54
C THR A 79 10.06 -0.67 0.22
N ILE A 80 10.90 -1.19 1.12
CA ILE A 80 11.79 -0.36 1.93
C ILE A 80 12.81 0.38 1.05
N VAL A 81 13.51 -0.34 0.18
CA VAL A 81 14.54 0.24 -0.69
C VAL A 81 13.90 1.13 -1.74
N GLY A 82 12.82 0.64 -2.38
CA GLY A 82 12.08 1.37 -3.40
C GLY A 82 11.51 2.67 -2.86
N THR A 83 10.73 2.64 -1.78
CA THR A 83 10.16 3.86 -1.20
C THR A 83 11.22 4.83 -0.72
N SER A 84 12.31 4.36 -0.09
CA SER A 84 13.39 5.25 0.35
C SER A 84 14.04 5.96 -0.84
N LEU A 85 14.34 5.24 -1.91
CA LEU A 85 14.91 5.80 -3.14
C LEU A 85 13.93 6.73 -3.85
N SER A 86 12.66 6.33 -3.98
CA SER A 86 11.61 7.15 -4.59
C SER A 86 11.45 8.47 -3.84
N VAL A 87 11.34 8.43 -2.50
CA VAL A 87 11.19 9.64 -1.69
C VAL A 87 12.42 10.53 -1.81
N PHE A 88 13.62 9.95 -1.79
CA PHE A 88 14.87 10.71 -1.96
C PHE A 88 14.92 11.44 -3.31
N LEU A 89 14.70 10.72 -4.41
CA LEU A 89 14.75 11.30 -5.77
C LEU A 89 13.62 12.31 -6.00
N ASN A 90 12.40 11.97 -5.59
CA ASN A 90 11.26 12.89 -5.72
C ASN A 90 11.44 14.14 -4.85
N ALA A 91 11.96 14.02 -3.64
CA ALA A 91 12.23 15.19 -2.79
C ALA A 91 13.29 16.10 -3.42
N MET A 92 14.38 15.54 -3.96
CA MET A 92 15.41 16.32 -4.66
C MET A 92 14.85 17.02 -5.90
N GLY A 93 14.11 16.29 -6.75
CA GLY A 93 13.50 16.83 -7.97
C GLY A 93 12.44 17.89 -7.66
N ALA A 94 11.53 17.60 -6.75
CA ALA A 94 10.46 18.52 -6.33
C ALA A 94 11.02 19.77 -5.65
N TYR A 95 12.08 19.66 -4.85
CA TYR A 95 12.73 20.83 -4.24
C TYR A 95 13.31 21.77 -5.30
N SER A 96 13.99 21.21 -6.30
CA SER A 96 14.50 21.99 -7.44
C SER A 96 13.33 22.68 -8.17
N LEU A 97 12.29 21.94 -8.55
CA LEU A 97 11.14 22.49 -9.27
C LEU A 97 10.29 23.48 -8.43
N SER A 98 10.34 23.40 -7.10
CA SER A 98 9.67 24.36 -6.22
C SER A 98 10.24 25.79 -6.36
N LYS A 99 11.52 25.93 -6.72
CA LYS A 99 12.17 27.24 -6.92
C LYS A 99 11.83 27.81 -8.30
N LYS A 100 10.83 28.71 -8.34
CA LYS A 100 10.37 29.38 -9.57
C LYS A 100 11.45 30.16 -10.34
N ASN A 101 12.56 30.52 -9.68
CA ASN A 101 13.64 31.33 -10.27
C ASN A 101 14.71 30.49 -10.98
N LEU A 102 14.60 29.15 -11.00
CA LEU A 102 15.55 28.30 -11.72
C LEU A 102 15.27 28.33 -13.23
N PRO A 103 16.31 28.50 -14.07
CA PRO A 103 16.17 28.43 -15.52
C PRO A 103 15.72 27.01 -15.92
N GLY A 104 14.73 26.93 -16.81
CA GLY A 104 14.21 25.65 -17.31
C GLY A 104 13.13 24.99 -16.43
N ASN A 105 12.77 25.56 -15.27
CA ASN A 105 11.76 24.98 -14.36
C ASN A 105 10.42 24.66 -15.08
N LYS A 106 9.87 25.62 -15.84
CA LYS A 106 8.62 25.41 -16.59
C LYS A 106 8.73 24.25 -17.59
N TYR A 107 9.87 24.12 -18.28
CA TYR A 107 10.08 23.07 -19.27
C TYR A 107 10.08 21.67 -18.63
N PHE A 108 10.87 21.49 -17.56
CA PHE A 108 10.90 20.21 -16.82
C PHE A 108 9.55 19.88 -16.19
N MET A 109 8.82 20.88 -15.67
CA MET A 109 7.50 20.66 -15.10
C MET A 109 6.51 20.15 -16.17
N TYR A 110 6.50 20.73 -17.38
CA TYR A 110 5.67 20.23 -18.47
C TYR A 110 6.07 18.83 -18.93
N MET A 111 7.38 18.52 -18.97
CA MET A 111 7.87 17.19 -19.35
C MET A 111 7.37 16.09 -18.39
N ILE A 112 7.44 16.34 -17.08
CA ILE A 112 6.96 15.39 -16.05
C ILE A 112 5.44 15.23 -16.11
N ILE A 113 4.70 16.34 -16.26
CA ILE A 113 3.23 16.28 -16.39
C ILE A 113 2.85 15.50 -17.65
N PHE A 114 3.58 15.69 -18.75
CA PHE A 114 3.32 14.97 -20.00
C PHE A 114 3.50 13.46 -19.81
N SER A 115 4.57 12.98 -19.16
CA SER A 115 4.76 11.55 -18.91
C SER A 115 3.75 10.93 -17.94
N MET A 116 3.14 11.74 -17.05
CA MET A 116 2.03 11.29 -16.21
C MET A 116 0.73 11.09 -17.01
N MET A 117 0.49 11.93 -18.01
CA MET A 117 -0.71 11.84 -18.87
C MET A 117 -0.55 10.83 -20.01
N PHE A 118 0.66 10.68 -20.53
CA PHE A 118 0.97 9.81 -21.66
C PHE A 118 1.98 8.74 -21.25
N SER A 119 1.57 7.47 -21.32
CA SER A 119 2.41 6.31 -21.01
C SER A 119 2.43 5.34 -22.19
N GLY A 120 3.58 4.70 -22.41
CA GLY A 120 3.75 3.66 -23.43
C GLY A 120 3.00 2.36 -23.13
N GLY A 121 2.46 2.18 -21.91
CA GLY A 121 1.76 0.97 -21.51
C GLY A 121 2.68 -0.20 -21.16
N LEU A 122 2.09 -1.36 -20.85
CA LEU A 122 2.81 -2.50 -20.28
C LEU A 122 3.81 -3.13 -21.27
N VAL A 123 3.45 -3.29 -22.54
CA VAL A 123 4.30 -3.99 -23.52
C VAL A 123 5.59 -3.21 -23.81
N PRO A 124 5.57 -1.91 -24.15
CA PRO A 124 6.79 -1.14 -24.34
C PRO A 124 7.64 -1.02 -23.07
N SER A 125 7.00 -0.87 -21.90
CA SER A 125 7.71 -0.82 -20.61
C SER A 125 8.45 -2.13 -20.31
N TYR A 126 7.82 -3.28 -20.58
CA TYR A 126 8.46 -4.58 -20.44
C TYR A 126 9.64 -4.75 -21.41
N LEU A 127 9.47 -4.37 -22.68
CA LEU A 127 10.55 -4.44 -23.66
C LEU A 127 11.73 -3.54 -23.29
N LEU A 128 11.47 -2.37 -22.70
CA LEU A 128 12.52 -1.49 -22.20
C LEU A 128 13.34 -2.16 -21.08
N ILE A 129 12.67 -2.74 -20.07
CA ILE A 129 13.36 -3.48 -18.99
C ILE A 129 14.14 -4.67 -19.53
N LYS A 130 13.57 -5.37 -20.53
CA LYS A 130 14.24 -6.47 -21.23
C LYS A 130 15.51 -6.01 -21.92
N ASN A 131 15.44 -4.91 -22.67
CA ASN A 131 16.57 -4.35 -23.41
C ASN A 131 17.64 -3.78 -22.48
N LEU A 132 17.26 -3.30 -21.30
CA LEU A 132 18.19 -2.89 -20.24
C LEU A 132 18.86 -4.08 -19.52
N GLY A 133 18.49 -5.33 -19.84
CA GLY A 133 19.07 -6.53 -19.24
C GLY A 133 18.70 -6.74 -17.77
N MET A 134 17.67 -6.05 -17.27
CA MET A 134 17.31 -6.06 -15.84
C MET A 134 16.28 -7.14 -15.47
N ILE A 135 15.87 -8.00 -16.41
CA ILE A 135 14.88 -9.06 -16.15
C ILE A 135 15.34 -9.95 -14.99
N ASN A 136 14.41 -10.30 -14.11
CA ASN A 136 14.63 -11.13 -12.91
C ASN A 136 15.57 -10.51 -11.87
N THR A 137 15.70 -9.18 -11.83
CA THR A 137 16.45 -8.46 -10.79
C THR A 137 15.51 -7.60 -9.94
N TYR A 138 15.87 -7.29 -8.69
CA TYR A 138 15.08 -6.35 -7.88
C TYR A 138 14.97 -4.96 -8.52
N TRP A 139 15.99 -4.57 -9.30
CA TRP A 139 16.03 -3.27 -9.98
C TRP A 139 14.97 -3.10 -11.05
N SER A 140 14.49 -4.20 -11.67
CA SER A 140 13.36 -4.11 -12.62
C SER A 140 12.06 -3.66 -11.95
N LEU A 141 11.95 -3.79 -10.63
CA LEU A 141 10.79 -3.35 -9.87
C LEU A 141 11.04 -2.00 -9.19
N ILE A 142 12.26 -1.75 -8.74
CA ILE A 142 12.61 -0.53 -7.98
C ILE A 142 12.77 0.70 -8.89
N LEU A 143 13.56 0.60 -9.98
CA LEU A 143 13.91 1.77 -10.78
C LEU A 143 12.74 2.38 -11.57
N PRO A 144 11.87 1.59 -12.23
CA PRO A 144 10.79 2.18 -13.01
C PRO A 144 9.74 2.92 -12.18
N GLY A 145 9.59 2.56 -10.90
CA GLY A 145 8.70 3.25 -9.95
C GLY A 145 9.42 4.29 -9.08
N ALA A 146 10.71 4.55 -9.32
CA ALA A 146 11.48 5.48 -8.50
C ALA A 146 11.16 6.95 -8.79
N VAL A 147 10.71 7.28 -10.00
CA VAL A 147 10.39 8.65 -10.47
C VAL A 147 9.26 8.62 -11.48
#